data_AF-A0A373CLQ8-F1
#
_entry.id   AF-A0A373CLQ8-F1
#
_cell.length_a   1.000
_cell.length_b   1.000
_cell.length_c   1.000
_cell.angle_alpha   90.00
_cell.angle_beta   90.00
_cell.angle_gamma   90.00
#
_symmetry.space_group_name_H-M   'P 1'
#
loop_
_entity.id
_entity.type
_entity.pdbx_description
1 polymer ?
#
loop_
_entity_poly.entity_id
_entity_poly.type
_entity_poly.pdbx_seq_one_letter_code
_entity_poly.pdbx_strand_id
1 'polypeptide(L)'
;NQQEALFLIDDATYLHIQSCDSGWDYTLYDAASMKELDGGQLDMPEISRMKAVLQICDDNDLGRDSVKYAPLSMIETLQEAAYRQMQAEVSQMAASSQLPEAQEQALDEYPMPDEQVSTPDMQEYGYSYDGMLPVTRERALELDAAGLTVYVLHEDNTESMVFDPQEIMDHGGLFGVDREEWEKSPQFHEKVMERQDHQQEREQAFLAQNRDCFAIYQVSRDDPQNVRFMNLDWLKSHDISIERSNYDLIYTAPLRESGTVPEQLEKLYEQFNLQKPADFHSPSMSVSDIVAIKQDGKVSYHYCDSVGFTQIPGFLPENPLKNAEMAVEDDYGMIDGIINNGVKEPTVAELEQQARSGQPISLMDLAAAAHREEREKKKSVMEQLKSQPKAEHKKIAPKKSAEREI
;
A
#
# COMPACT_ATOMS: atom_id res chain seq x y z
N ASN A 1 -39.46 33.34 -14.67
CA ASN A 1 -38.79 32.04 -14.70
C ASN A 1 -39.70 30.98 -14.12
N GLN A 2 -40.50 30.31 -14.96
CA GLN A 2 -41.42 29.24 -14.53
C GLN A 2 -40.79 27.84 -14.61
N GLN A 3 -39.49 27.77 -14.95
CA GLN A 3 -38.77 26.53 -15.26
C GLN A 3 -38.07 25.90 -14.05
N GLU A 4 -38.01 26.59 -12.92
CA GLU A 4 -37.31 26.13 -11.72
C GLU A 4 -38.17 26.39 -10.47
N ALA A 5 -38.10 25.49 -9.49
CA ALA A 5 -38.75 25.62 -8.21
C ALA A 5 -37.96 24.91 -7.10
N LEU A 6 -38.11 25.41 -5.87
CA LEU A 6 -37.69 24.73 -4.66
C LEU A 6 -38.92 24.43 -3.81
N PHE A 7 -39.03 23.20 -3.32
CA PHE A 7 -40.06 22.76 -2.40
C PHE A 7 -39.43 22.32 -1.08
N LEU A 8 -40.14 22.52 0.02
CA LEU A 8 -39.83 21.93 1.32
C LEU A 8 -40.90 20.88 1.60
N ILE A 9 -40.46 19.64 1.76
CA ILE A 9 -41.28 18.46 2.00
C ILE A 9 -41.14 18.07 3.47
N ASP A 10 -42.28 17.99 4.17
CA ASP A 10 -42.42 17.59 5.58
C ASP A 10 -41.47 18.32 6.55
N ASP A 11 -41.09 19.55 6.20
CA ASP A 11 -40.12 20.38 6.90
C ASP A 11 -38.75 19.70 7.13
N ALA A 12 -38.46 18.63 6.37
CA ALA A 12 -37.28 17.76 6.52
C ALA A 12 -36.41 17.70 5.26
N THR A 13 -36.98 17.88 4.06
CA THR A 13 -36.24 17.72 2.80
C THR A 13 -36.54 18.85 1.83
N TYR A 14 -35.50 19.48 1.28
CA TYR A 14 -35.65 20.40 0.15
C TYR A 14 -35.58 19.62 -1.17
N LEU A 15 -36.55 19.86 -2.04
CA LEU A 15 -36.57 19.35 -3.41
C LEU A 15 -36.40 20.51 -4.39
N HIS A 16 -35.22 20.61 -4.98
CA HIS A 16 -34.94 21.49 -6.11
C HIS A 16 -35.36 20.78 -7.39
N ILE A 17 -36.15 21.42 -8.23
CA ILE A 17 -36.62 20.84 -9.48
C ILE A 17 -36.56 21.86 -10.62
N GLN A 18 -36.04 21.43 -11.76
CA GLN A 18 -35.86 22.24 -12.97
C GLN A 18 -36.38 21.51 -14.21
N SER A 19 -37.02 22.22 -15.14
CA SER A 19 -37.46 21.63 -16.41
C SER A 19 -36.28 21.42 -17.36
N CYS A 20 -36.19 20.25 -17.98
CA CYS A 20 -35.20 19.92 -19.01
C CYS A 20 -35.89 19.40 -20.28
N ASP A 21 -35.13 19.17 -21.36
CA ASP A 21 -35.68 18.82 -22.68
C ASP A 21 -36.43 17.47 -22.71
N SER A 22 -36.07 16.54 -21.82
CA SER A 22 -36.75 15.24 -21.70
C SER A 22 -37.61 15.09 -20.45
N GLY A 23 -37.75 16.12 -19.61
CA GLY A 23 -38.57 16.03 -18.40
C GLY A 23 -38.21 17.03 -17.31
N TRP A 24 -37.82 16.51 -16.15
CA TRP A 24 -37.49 17.30 -14.97
C TRP A 24 -36.23 16.78 -14.29
N ASP A 25 -35.24 17.65 -14.13
CA ASP A 25 -34.08 17.40 -13.28
C ASP A 25 -34.43 17.76 -11.84
N TYR A 26 -33.94 16.97 -10.89
CA TYR A 26 -34.16 17.23 -9.48
C TYR A 26 -32.95 16.93 -8.62
N THR A 27 -32.87 17.64 -7.50
CA THR A 27 -31.89 17.40 -6.44
C THR A 27 -32.57 17.53 -5.08
N LEU A 28 -32.32 16.55 -4.22
CA LEU A 28 -32.84 16.45 -2.87
C LEU A 28 -31.74 16.85 -1.88
N TYR A 29 -32.10 17.72 -0.93
CA TYR A 29 -31.22 18.13 0.15
C TYR A 29 -31.88 17.89 1.50
N ASP A 30 -31.10 17.47 2.48
CA ASP A 30 -31.56 17.41 3.87
C ASP A 30 -31.74 18.83 4.43
N ALA A 31 -32.89 19.13 5.04
CA ALA A 31 -33.20 20.48 5.48
C ALA A 31 -32.39 20.93 6.70
N ALA A 32 -31.86 20.00 7.51
CA ALA A 32 -31.11 20.31 8.71
C ALA A 32 -29.61 20.48 8.44
N SER A 33 -29.02 19.57 7.66
CA SER A 33 -27.59 19.51 7.33
C SER A 33 -27.24 20.19 6.01
N MET A 34 -28.23 20.51 5.18
CA MET A 34 -28.06 21.06 3.82
C MET A 34 -27.25 20.15 2.89
N LYS A 35 -27.06 18.88 3.26
CA LYS A 35 -26.33 17.90 2.47
C LYS A 35 -27.20 17.40 1.33
N GLU A 36 -26.62 17.26 0.15
CA GLU A 36 -27.25 16.59 -0.99
C GLU A 36 -27.48 15.11 -0.63
N LEU A 37 -28.74 14.68 -0.72
CA LEU A 37 -29.17 13.31 -0.41
C LEU A 37 -29.18 12.45 -1.66
N ASP A 38 -29.76 12.98 -2.74
CA ASP A 38 -29.88 12.30 -4.02
C ASP A 38 -30.15 13.31 -5.13
N GLY A 39 -29.84 12.94 -6.37
CA GLY A 39 -30.04 13.77 -7.55
C GLY A 39 -30.32 12.90 -8.76
N GLY A 40 -31.26 13.33 -9.59
CA GLY A 40 -31.68 12.51 -10.71
C GLY A 40 -32.53 13.26 -11.72
N GLN A 41 -32.99 12.51 -12.71
CA GLN A 41 -33.78 13.03 -13.81
C GLN A 41 -35.04 12.19 -14.00
N LEU A 42 -36.17 12.87 -14.09
CA LEU A 42 -37.48 12.28 -14.36
C LEU A 42 -37.86 12.54 -15.81
N ASP A 43 -37.68 11.54 -16.67
CA ASP A 43 -37.94 11.61 -18.12
C ASP A 43 -39.44 11.55 -18.49
N MET A 44 -40.19 12.54 -18.01
CA MET A 44 -41.60 12.73 -18.32
C MET A 44 -41.86 14.20 -18.68
N PRO A 45 -41.70 14.61 -19.95
CA PRO A 45 -41.84 16.01 -20.34
C PRO A 45 -43.30 16.50 -20.33
N GLU A 46 -44.25 15.57 -20.44
CA GLU A 46 -45.69 15.85 -20.55
C GLU A 46 -46.40 16.02 -19.19
N ILE A 47 -45.70 15.86 -18.06
CA ILE A 47 -46.31 16.00 -16.73
C ILE A 47 -46.09 17.39 -16.14
N SER A 48 -47.12 17.89 -15.44
CA SER A 48 -47.02 19.17 -14.73
C SER A 48 -45.98 19.09 -13.60
N ARG A 49 -45.30 20.20 -13.30
CA ARG A 49 -44.32 20.31 -12.21
C ARG A 49 -44.77 19.71 -10.88
N MET A 50 -46.01 19.96 -10.46
CA MET A 50 -46.52 19.39 -9.19
C MET A 50 -46.67 17.86 -9.26
N LYS A 51 -47.05 17.33 -10.42
CA LYS A 51 -47.10 15.88 -10.64
C LYS A 51 -45.71 15.27 -10.66
N ALA A 52 -44.71 15.97 -11.23
CA ALA A 52 -43.31 15.56 -11.17
C ALA A 52 -42.78 15.55 -9.73
N VAL A 53 -43.04 16.61 -8.95
CA VAL A 53 -42.70 16.68 -7.52
C VAL A 53 -43.28 15.51 -6.75
N LEU A 54 -44.58 15.23 -6.94
CA LEU A 54 -45.21 14.09 -6.29
C LEU A 54 -44.52 12.79 -6.69
N GLN A 55 -44.30 12.54 -7.99
CA GLN A 55 -43.64 11.32 -8.45
C GLN A 55 -42.25 11.15 -7.83
N ILE A 56 -41.44 12.21 -7.79
CA ILE A 56 -40.12 12.20 -7.15
C ILE A 56 -40.24 11.87 -5.67
N CYS A 57 -41.26 12.38 -4.98
CA CYS A 57 -41.50 12.01 -3.58
C CYS A 57 -41.83 10.50 -3.43
N ASP A 58 -42.62 9.92 -4.34
CA ASP A 58 -42.90 8.47 -4.30
C ASP A 58 -41.66 7.64 -4.59
N ASP A 59 -40.88 8.02 -5.60
CA ASP A 59 -39.72 7.27 -6.06
C ASP A 59 -38.57 7.29 -5.03
N ASN A 60 -38.55 8.30 -4.16
CA ASN A 60 -37.53 8.49 -3.11
C ASN A 60 -38.06 8.20 -1.69
N ASP A 61 -39.22 7.55 -1.56
CA ASP A 61 -39.86 7.22 -0.26
C ASP A 61 -40.03 8.43 0.68
N LEU A 62 -40.26 9.63 0.12
CA LEU A 62 -40.49 10.86 0.88
C LEU A 62 -41.97 10.98 1.28
N GLY A 63 -42.18 11.44 2.51
CA GLY A 63 -43.53 11.76 2.98
C GLY A 63 -44.18 12.88 2.17
N ARG A 64 -45.51 12.89 2.13
CA ARG A 64 -46.32 13.83 1.32
C ARG A 64 -47.29 14.63 2.17
N ASP A 65 -47.10 14.63 3.49
CA ASP A 65 -48.05 15.23 4.42
C ASP A 65 -48.07 16.76 4.28
N SER A 66 -46.94 17.36 3.86
CA SER A 66 -46.78 18.78 3.64
C SER A 66 -45.75 19.09 2.56
N VAL A 67 -46.21 19.57 1.40
CA VAL A 67 -45.34 20.10 0.33
C VAL A 67 -45.55 21.62 0.19
N LYS A 68 -44.54 22.41 0.56
CA LYS A 68 -44.59 23.88 0.55
C LYS A 68 -43.57 24.45 -0.43
N TYR A 69 -43.85 25.61 -1.01
CA TYR A 69 -42.84 26.35 -1.77
C TYR A 69 -41.78 26.93 -0.83
N ALA A 70 -40.52 26.74 -1.19
CA ALA A 70 -39.38 27.37 -0.54
C ALA A 70 -38.81 28.51 -1.41
N PRO A 71 -38.13 29.51 -0.80
CA PRO A 71 -37.51 30.59 -1.56
C PRO A 71 -36.41 30.07 -2.49
N LEU A 72 -36.42 30.49 -3.76
CA LEU A 72 -35.38 30.13 -4.73
C LEU A 72 -33.98 30.61 -4.30
N SER A 73 -33.89 31.69 -3.51
CA SER A 73 -32.61 32.17 -2.96
C SER A 73 -31.92 31.14 -2.05
N MET A 74 -32.67 30.15 -1.55
CA MET A 74 -32.10 29.06 -0.74
C MET A 74 -31.29 28.07 -1.59
N ILE A 75 -31.53 27.98 -2.90
CA ILE A 75 -30.81 27.07 -3.80
C ILE A 75 -29.31 27.36 -3.78
N GLU A 76 -28.93 28.64 -3.88
CA GLU A 76 -27.52 29.06 -3.81
C GLU A 76 -26.87 28.67 -2.47
N THR A 77 -27.61 28.81 -1.37
CA THR A 77 -27.14 28.39 -0.03
C THR A 77 -26.95 26.88 0.06
N LEU A 78 -27.86 26.08 -0.51
CA LEU A 78 -27.77 24.62 -0.53
C LEU A 78 -26.58 24.14 -1.40
N GLN A 79 -26.40 24.73 -2.58
CA GLN A 79 -25.29 24.41 -3.47
C GLN A 79 -23.92 24.79 -2.87
N GLU A 80 -23.81 25.96 -2.23
CA GLU A 80 -22.59 26.36 -1.52
C GLU A 80 -22.28 25.45 -0.33
N ALA A 81 -23.30 25.04 0.43
CA ALA A 81 -23.14 24.11 1.55
C ALA A 81 -22.64 22.73 1.07
N ALA A 82 -23.24 22.21 0.00
CA ALA A 82 -22.82 20.96 -0.61
C ALA A 82 -21.37 21.04 -1.13
N TYR A 83 -20.99 22.14 -1.79
CA TYR A 83 -19.62 22.34 -2.29
C TYR A 83 -18.59 22.40 -1.15
N ARG A 84 -18.89 23.11 -0.04
CA ARG A 84 -18.00 23.17 1.13
C ARG A 84 -17.86 21.81 1.82
N GLN A 85 -18.94 21.04 1.92
CA GLN A 85 -18.90 19.70 2.49
C GLN A 85 -18.10 18.75 1.60
N MET A 86 -18.30 18.77 0.28
CA MET A 86 -17.47 18.03 -0.67
C MET A 86 -16.00 18.44 -0.57
N GLN A 87 -15.68 19.72 -0.46
CA GLN A 87 -14.29 20.16 -0.24
C GLN A 87 -13.72 19.63 1.08
N ALA A 88 -14.50 19.65 2.16
CA ALA A 88 -14.08 19.12 3.44
C ALA A 88 -13.91 17.58 3.41
N GLU A 89 -14.81 16.85 2.75
CA GLU A 89 -14.69 15.41 2.53
C GLU A 89 -13.51 15.08 1.62
N VAL A 90 -13.24 15.87 0.56
CA VAL A 90 -12.05 15.73 -0.30
C VAL A 90 -10.77 16.09 0.45
N SER A 91 -10.77 17.09 1.34
CA SER A 91 -9.62 17.42 2.19
C SER A 91 -9.38 16.36 3.28
N GLN A 92 -10.45 15.79 3.87
CA GLN A 92 -10.34 14.69 4.81
C GLN A 92 -9.93 13.39 4.11
N MET A 93 -10.46 13.12 2.92
CA MET A 93 -10.01 12.03 2.07
C MET A 93 -8.57 12.27 1.64
N ALA A 94 -8.16 13.46 1.22
CA ALA A 94 -6.75 13.74 0.91
C ALA A 94 -5.84 13.59 2.14
N ALA A 95 -6.30 13.94 3.34
CA ALA A 95 -5.56 13.69 4.58
C ALA A 95 -5.54 12.19 5.00
N SER A 96 -6.57 11.41 4.64
CA SER A 96 -6.63 9.95 4.91
C SER A 96 -6.11 9.07 3.77
N SER A 97 -5.99 9.65 2.57
CA SER A 97 -5.60 9.05 1.29
C SER A 97 -4.32 9.69 0.75
N GLN A 98 -3.62 10.49 1.56
CA GLN A 98 -2.21 10.24 1.77
C GLN A 98 -2.06 8.78 2.24
N LEU A 99 -2.29 7.84 1.31
CA LEU A 99 -1.39 6.72 1.14
C LEU A 99 -0.01 7.36 1.23
N PRO A 100 0.91 6.85 2.07
CA PRO A 100 2.30 7.27 1.98
C PRO A 100 2.61 7.26 0.49
N GLU A 101 2.99 8.41 -0.08
CA GLU A 101 3.61 8.47 -1.40
C GLU A 101 4.47 7.24 -1.47
N ALA A 102 4.15 6.28 -2.35
CA ALA A 102 4.68 4.93 -2.33
C ALA A 102 6.12 5.01 -1.87
N GLN A 103 6.35 4.86 -0.56
CA GLN A 103 7.67 4.96 0.00
C GLN A 103 8.24 3.74 -0.67
N GLU A 104 9.15 3.97 -1.61
CA GLU A 104 9.92 2.89 -2.19
C GLU A 104 10.22 1.98 -1.03
N GLN A 105 9.88 0.70 -1.19
CA GLN A 105 10.08 -0.33 -0.20
C GLN A 105 11.58 -0.38 0.15
N ALA A 106 12.00 0.58 0.95
CA ALA A 106 13.37 0.99 1.14
C ALA A 106 13.76 0.51 2.52
N LEU A 107 14.98 0.02 2.58
CA LEU A 107 15.61 -0.31 3.84
C LEU A 107 15.87 0.97 4.62
N ASP A 108 16.31 0.86 5.87
CA ASP A 108 16.60 2.06 6.65
C ASP A 108 17.73 2.86 6.00
N GLU A 109 17.43 4.13 5.71
CA GLU A 109 18.39 5.09 5.18
C GLU A 109 18.80 6.07 6.25
N TYR A 110 20.06 6.51 6.21
CA TYR A 110 20.57 7.51 7.15
C TYR A 110 19.66 8.76 7.15
N PRO A 111 19.16 9.22 8.31
CA PRO A 111 18.24 10.36 8.36
C PRO A 111 18.96 11.64 7.94
N MET A 112 18.71 12.10 6.71
CA MET A 112 19.25 13.35 6.22
C MET A 112 18.51 14.56 6.82
N PRO A 113 19.21 15.67 7.10
CA PRO A 113 18.60 16.90 7.60
C PRO A 113 17.64 17.55 6.60
N ASP A 114 17.86 17.32 5.32
CA ASP A 114 17.02 17.77 4.20
C ASP A 114 16.90 16.65 3.16
N GLU A 115 15.70 16.47 2.62
CA GLU A 115 15.38 15.46 1.60
C GLU A 115 15.47 16.01 0.18
N GLN A 116 15.51 17.34 0.02
CA GLN A 116 15.58 18.00 -1.28
C GLN A 116 17.01 18.07 -1.85
N VAL A 117 18.02 17.80 -1.02
CA VAL A 117 19.43 17.88 -1.41
C VAL A 117 20.21 16.70 -0.85
N SER A 118 21.08 16.14 -1.66
CA SER A 118 21.88 14.97 -1.36
C SER A 118 23.37 15.27 -1.31
N THR A 119 24.16 14.34 -0.77
CA THR A 119 25.63 14.48 -0.75
C THR A 119 26.25 14.55 -2.16
N PRO A 120 25.76 13.83 -3.19
CA PRO A 120 26.14 14.09 -4.58
C PRO A 120 25.90 15.53 -5.04
N ASP A 121 24.75 16.13 -4.72
CA ASP A 121 24.42 17.51 -5.13
C ASP A 121 25.40 18.50 -4.49
N MET A 122 25.76 18.28 -3.23
CA MET A 122 26.79 19.06 -2.52
C MET A 122 28.16 18.97 -3.20
N GLN A 123 28.54 17.78 -3.65
CA GLN A 123 29.79 17.56 -4.39
C GLN A 123 29.78 18.22 -5.76
N GLU A 124 28.66 18.15 -6.48
CA GLU A 124 28.47 18.84 -7.76
C GLU A 124 28.53 20.37 -7.61
N TYR A 125 28.00 20.89 -6.51
CA TYR A 125 28.08 22.30 -6.15
C TYR A 125 29.52 22.78 -5.86
N GLY A 126 30.47 21.87 -5.60
CA GLY A 126 31.88 22.21 -5.37
C GLY A 126 32.34 22.02 -3.92
N TYR A 127 31.51 21.43 -3.06
CA TYR A 127 31.85 21.15 -1.67
C TYR A 127 31.94 19.64 -1.39
N SER A 128 33.10 19.19 -0.92
CA SER A 128 33.44 17.76 -0.87
C SER A 128 33.77 17.22 0.52
N TYR A 129 33.78 18.08 1.54
CA TYR A 129 34.00 17.64 2.92
C TYR A 129 32.81 16.85 3.45
N ASP A 130 33.07 15.67 4.00
CA ASP A 130 32.09 14.64 4.38
C ASP A 130 31.49 14.83 5.78
N GLY A 131 32.09 15.73 6.57
CA GLY A 131 31.61 16.17 7.87
C GLY A 131 30.41 17.12 7.80
N MET A 132 30.08 17.67 6.62
CA MET A 132 28.89 18.48 6.41
C MET A 132 27.77 17.69 5.74
N LEU A 133 26.54 17.96 6.18
CA LEU A 133 25.33 17.45 5.55
C LEU A 133 24.61 18.61 4.86
N PRO A 134 24.32 18.49 3.55
CA PRO A 134 23.75 19.59 2.80
C PRO A 134 22.30 19.85 3.21
N VAL A 135 21.92 21.12 3.21
CA VAL A 135 20.56 21.59 3.47
C VAL A 135 20.22 22.74 2.52
N THR A 136 18.97 22.78 2.09
CA THR A 136 18.41 23.91 1.35
C THR A 136 18.26 25.11 2.29
N ARG A 137 18.08 26.29 1.70
CA ARG A 137 17.88 27.53 2.44
C ARG A 137 16.70 27.51 3.41
N GLU A 138 15.56 26.95 2.98
CA GLU A 138 14.36 26.87 3.83
C GLU A 138 14.66 26.01 5.06
N ARG A 139 15.28 24.85 4.82
CA ARG A 139 15.66 23.94 5.90
C ARG A 139 16.75 24.50 6.81
N ALA A 140 17.70 25.25 6.25
CA ALA A 140 18.73 25.96 7.01
C ALA A 140 18.12 26.93 8.03
N LEU A 141 17.13 27.73 7.64
CA LEU A 141 16.43 28.65 8.54
C LEU A 141 15.72 27.92 9.68
N GLU A 142 15.10 26.77 9.39
CA GLU A 142 14.43 25.95 10.41
C GLU A 142 15.42 25.35 11.40
N LEU A 143 16.56 24.84 10.92
CA LEU A 143 17.59 24.23 11.76
C LEU A 143 18.31 25.27 12.62
N ASP A 144 18.58 26.46 12.08
CA ASP A 144 19.10 27.60 12.84
C ASP A 144 18.12 28.02 13.95
N ALA A 145 16.83 28.13 13.64
CA ALA A 145 15.79 28.43 14.63
C ALA A 145 15.64 27.31 15.68
N ALA A 146 15.94 26.06 15.31
CA ALA A 146 16.00 24.92 16.23
C ALA A 146 17.29 24.89 17.08
N GLY A 147 18.23 25.82 16.83
CA GLY A 147 19.46 25.99 17.59
C GLY A 147 20.63 25.13 17.11
N LEU A 148 20.58 24.58 15.89
CA LEU A 148 21.73 23.91 15.26
C LEU A 148 22.63 24.94 14.57
N THR A 149 23.93 24.67 14.56
CA THR A 149 24.90 25.48 13.85
C THR A 149 24.80 25.26 12.34
N VAL A 150 24.43 26.31 11.62
CA VAL A 150 24.35 26.30 10.15
C VAL A 150 25.59 26.94 9.53
N TYR A 151 26.04 26.38 8.42
CA TYR A 151 27.16 26.86 7.63
C TYR A 151 26.71 27.20 6.22
N VAL A 152 27.21 28.31 5.70
CA VAL A 152 27.20 28.62 4.28
C VAL A 152 28.27 27.78 3.58
N LEU A 153 27.90 27.02 2.56
CA LEU A 153 28.84 26.26 1.76
C LEU A 153 29.19 27.05 0.49
N HIS A 154 30.48 27.18 0.20
CA HIS A 154 30.99 27.90 -0.97
C HIS A 154 31.50 26.92 -2.04
N GLU A 155 31.39 27.33 -3.31
CA GLU A 155 31.86 26.54 -4.47
C GLU A 155 33.38 26.31 -4.48
N ASP A 156 34.14 27.06 -3.69
CA ASP A 156 35.59 26.91 -3.54
C ASP A 156 35.99 25.89 -2.45
N ASN A 157 35.04 25.06 -2.02
CA ASN A 157 35.20 24.03 -1.00
C ASN A 157 35.60 24.63 0.38
N THR A 158 35.07 25.82 0.68
CA THR A 158 35.16 26.44 2.01
C THR A 158 33.78 26.60 2.63
N GLU A 159 33.73 26.76 3.95
CA GLU A 159 32.51 26.98 4.71
C GLU A 159 32.61 28.21 5.62
N SER A 160 31.48 28.83 5.93
CA SER A 160 31.40 29.93 6.88
C SER A 160 30.21 29.74 7.81
N MET A 161 30.45 29.83 9.12
CA MET A 161 29.39 29.75 10.12
C MET A 161 28.43 30.93 9.97
N VAL A 162 27.13 30.65 9.98
CA VAL A 162 26.07 31.66 9.99
C VAL A 162 25.94 32.22 11.41
N PHE A 163 25.96 33.55 11.54
CA PHE A 163 25.69 34.24 12.81
C PHE A 163 24.37 35.03 12.80
N ASP A 164 23.87 35.38 11.62
CA ASP A 164 22.63 36.12 11.40
C ASP A 164 21.80 35.39 10.34
N PRO A 165 20.51 35.07 10.60
CA PRO A 165 19.60 34.50 9.60
C PRO A 165 19.54 35.28 8.28
N GLN A 166 19.87 36.58 8.29
CA GLN A 166 19.96 37.37 7.06
C GLN A 166 21.04 36.85 6.10
N GLU A 167 22.14 36.27 6.60
CA GLU A 167 23.18 35.65 5.77
C GLU A 167 22.64 34.43 5.00
N ILE A 168 21.72 33.67 5.61
CA ILE A 168 21.02 32.56 4.95
C ILE A 168 20.09 33.08 3.85
N MET A 169 19.40 34.19 4.09
CA MET A 169 18.50 34.78 3.10
C MET A 169 19.23 35.40 1.91
N ASP A 170 20.40 36.00 2.16
CA ASP A 170 21.20 36.70 1.16
C ASP A 170 22.04 35.74 0.30
N HIS A 171 22.38 34.56 0.84
CA HIS A 171 23.14 33.55 0.10
C HIS A 171 22.23 32.70 -0.80
N GLY A 172 22.67 32.55 -2.07
CA GLY A 172 21.90 31.85 -3.12
C GLY A 172 22.32 30.40 -3.38
N GLY A 173 23.27 29.86 -2.61
CA GLY A 173 23.81 28.52 -2.78
C GLY A 173 23.34 27.52 -1.73
N LEU A 174 24.14 26.47 -1.51
CA LEU A 174 23.88 25.44 -0.51
C LEU A 174 24.35 25.86 0.89
N PHE A 175 23.71 25.25 1.88
CA PHE A 175 24.10 25.35 3.27
C PHE A 175 24.40 23.95 3.80
N GLY A 176 25.03 23.88 4.97
CA GLY A 176 25.36 22.64 5.61
C GLY A 176 25.18 22.70 7.12
N VAL A 177 24.93 21.54 7.71
CA VAL A 177 25.03 21.34 9.17
C VAL A 177 26.13 20.32 9.44
N ASP A 178 26.81 20.46 10.57
CA ASP A 178 27.80 19.49 11.01
C ASP A 178 27.12 18.14 11.29
N ARG A 179 27.71 17.07 10.77
CA ARG A 179 27.19 15.71 10.90
C ARG A 179 27.09 15.28 12.36
N GLU A 180 28.10 15.53 13.17
CA GLU A 180 28.09 15.10 14.57
C GLU A 180 27.08 15.89 15.40
N GLU A 181 26.86 17.16 15.06
CA GLU A 181 25.83 17.98 15.70
C GLU A 181 24.42 17.52 15.29
N TRP A 182 24.22 17.21 14.01
CA TRP A 182 22.98 16.64 13.49
C TRP A 182 22.63 15.32 14.17
N GLU A 183 23.58 14.39 14.31
CA GLU A 183 23.37 13.10 14.97
C GLU A 183 23.00 13.20 16.46
N LYS A 184 23.37 14.32 17.11
CA LYS A 184 23.00 14.62 18.51
C LYS A 184 21.68 15.38 18.64
N SER A 185 21.09 15.80 17.51
CA SER A 185 19.88 16.61 17.51
C SER A 185 18.62 15.80 17.83
N PRO A 186 17.59 16.43 18.45
CA PRO A 186 16.28 15.80 18.63
C PRO A 186 15.64 15.37 17.31
N GLN A 187 15.82 16.15 16.24
CA GLN A 187 15.22 15.90 14.93
C GLN A 187 15.78 14.61 14.29
N PHE A 188 17.07 14.36 14.44
CA PHE A 188 17.67 13.09 14.02
C PHE A 188 17.07 11.92 14.80
N HIS A 189 16.96 12.06 16.12
CA HIS A 189 16.39 11.02 16.97
C HIS A 189 14.93 10.71 16.63
N GLU A 190 14.12 11.74 16.39
CA GLU A 190 12.72 11.62 15.98
C GLU A 190 12.58 10.80 14.69
N LYS A 191 13.31 11.15 13.62
CA LYS A 191 13.31 10.38 12.36
C LYS A 191 13.71 8.91 12.54
N VAL A 192 14.66 8.61 13.44
CA VAL A 192 15.04 7.21 13.74
C VAL A 192 13.94 6.47 14.49
N MET A 193 13.26 7.15 15.43
CA MET A 193 12.20 6.55 16.23
C MET A 193 10.92 6.31 15.42
N GLU A 194 10.58 7.20 14.48
CA GLU A 194 9.45 7.02 13.56
C GLU A 194 9.51 5.68 12.81
N ARG A 195 10.71 5.17 12.50
CA ARG A 195 10.89 3.84 11.89
C ARG A 195 10.27 2.71 12.72
N GLN A 196 10.13 2.88 14.03
CA GLN A 196 9.51 1.88 14.91
C GLN A 196 7.99 1.80 14.72
N ASP A 197 7.34 2.84 14.19
CA ASP A 197 5.91 2.83 13.91
C ASP A 197 5.58 2.10 12.60
N HIS A 198 6.59 1.91 11.73
CA HIS A 198 6.47 1.29 10.40
C HIS A 198 7.04 -0.14 10.32
N GLN A 199 6.89 -0.93 11.40
CA GLN A 199 7.43 -2.31 11.50
C GLN A 199 7.08 -3.21 10.31
N GLN A 200 5.80 -3.25 9.93
CA GLN A 200 5.30 -4.17 8.89
C GLN A 200 5.79 -3.76 7.50
N GLU A 201 5.80 -2.45 7.22
CA GLU A 201 6.24 -1.90 5.94
C GLU A 201 7.74 -2.13 5.74
N ARG A 202 8.56 -1.88 6.78
CA ARG A 202 10.01 -2.13 6.78
C ARG A 202 10.35 -3.61 6.61
N GLU A 203 9.59 -4.50 7.26
CA GLU A 203 9.77 -5.94 7.11
C GLU A 203 9.43 -6.39 5.68
N GLN A 204 8.32 -5.89 5.12
CA GLN A 204 7.96 -6.16 3.72
C GLN A 204 9.01 -5.61 2.76
N ALA A 205 9.56 -4.42 3.01
CA ALA A 205 10.63 -3.84 2.22
C ALA A 205 11.89 -4.72 2.22
N PHE A 206 12.32 -5.19 3.39
CA PHE A 206 13.41 -6.16 3.51
C PHE A 206 13.12 -7.45 2.71
N LEU A 207 11.92 -8.00 2.82
CA LEU A 207 11.52 -9.22 2.12
C LEU A 207 11.36 -9.02 0.60
N ALA A 208 10.98 -7.84 0.14
CA ALA A 208 10.83 -7.50 -1.28
C ALA A 208 12.16 -7.14 -1.95
N GLN A 209 13.16 -6.70 -1.18
CA GLN A 209 14.39 -6.13 -1.70
C GLN A 209 15.17 -7.07 -2.63
N ASN A 210 15.48 -6.66 -3.86
CA ASN A 210 16.17 -7.54 -4.81
C ASN A 210 17.68 -7.70 -4.55
N ARG A 211 18.24 -6.83 -3.71
CA ARG A 211 19.66 -6.83 -3.33
C ARG A 211 19.90 -7.58 -2.02
N ASP A 212 21.14 -8.02 -1.84
CA ASP A 212 21.60 -8.60 -0.58
C ASP A 212 21.46 -7.59 0.56
N CYS A 213 20.77 -7.98 1.62
CA CYS A 213 20.44 -7.12 2.75
C CYS A 213 20.29 -7.93 4.04
N PHE A 214 20.24 -7.22 5.16
CA PHE A 214 20.03 -7.82 6.47
C PHE A 214 18.98 -7.06 7.27
N ALA A 215 18.41 -7.74 8.25
CA ALA A 215 17.51 -7.18 9.24
C ALA A 215 17.90 -7.67 10.64
N ILE A 216 17.79 -6.81 11.65
CA ILE A 216 18.08 -7.10 13.06
C ILE A 216 16.76 -7.03 13.83
N TYR A 217 16.43 -8.13 14.49
CA TYR A 217 15.28 -8.26 15.37
C TYR A 217 15.77 -8.41 16.80
N GLN A 218 15.19 -7.65 17.72
CA GLN A 218 15.48 -7.78 19.16
C GLN A 218 14.19 -8.12 19.89
N VAL A 219 14.31 -8.81 21.03
CA VAL A 219 13.15 -9.15 21.87
C VAL A 219 12.41 -7.88 22.24
N SER A 220 11.09 -7.88 22.09
CA SER A 220 10.27 -6.70 22.34
C SER A 220 10.42 -6.23 23.78
N ARG A 221 10.19 -4.93 24.00
CA ARG A 221 10.36 -4.30 25.32
C ARG A 221 9.52 -4.97 26.43
N ASP A 222 8.35 -5.50 26.08
CA ASP A 222 7.43 -6.13 27.02
C ASP A 222 7.94 -7.48 27.52
N ASP A 223 8.65 -8.23 26.67
CA ASP A 223 9.28 -9.53 26.95
C ASP A 223 8.48 -10.42 27.93
N PRO A 224 7.22 -10.77 27.61
CA PRO A 224 6.32 -11.44 28.55
C PRO A 224 6.83 -12.83 28.98
N GLN A 225 7.66 -13.46 28.15
CA GLN A 225 8.22 -14.78 28.39
C GLN A 225 9.61 -14.73 29.08
N ASN A 226 10.15 -13.54 29.35
CA ASN A 226 11.48 -13.32 29.90
C ASN A 226 12.58 -14.05 29.12
N VAL A 227 12.51 -14.02 27.79
CA VAL A 227 13.43 -14.73 26.88
C VAL A 227 14.69 -13.92 26.58
N ARG A 228 14.70 -12.62 26.95
CA ARG A 228 15.85 -11.76 26.72
C ARG A 228 17.10 -12.28 27.42
N PHE A 229 18.20 -12.33 26.67
CA PHE A 229 19.48 -12.92 27.07
C PHE A 229 19.47 -14.44 27.30
N MET A 230 18.38 -15.14 26.99
CA MET A 230 18.32 -16.60 27.11
C MET A 230 18.82 -17.27 25.84
N ASN A 231 19.53 -18.39 25.99
CA ASN A 231 20.06 -19.15 24.87
C ASN A 231 19.05 -20.18 24.34
N LEU A 232 19.34 -20.81 23.20
CA LEU A 232 18.45 -21.80 22.58
C LEU A 232 18.21 -23.03 23.48
N ASP A 233 19.20 -23.44 24.27
CA ASP A 233 19.05 -24.58 25.19
C ASP A 233 18.09 -24.26 26.34
N TRP A 234 18.12 -23.03 26.86
CA TRP A 234 17.19 -22.57 27.86
C TRP A 234 15.75 -22.54 27.32
N LEU A 235 15.55 -22.02 26.09
CA LEU A 235 14.23 -22.00 25.43
C LEU A 235 13.66 -23.41 25.27
N LYS A 236 14.48 -24.38 24.80
CA LYS A 236 14.08 -25.79 24.69
C LYS A 236 13.70 -26.39 26.04
N SER A 237 14.44 -26.06 27.11
CA SER A 237 14.18 -26.60 28.44
C SER A 237 12.88 -26.07 29.08
N HIS A 238 12.38 -24.92 28.62
CA HIS A 238 11.14 -24.30 29.08
C HIS A 238 9.98 -24.46 28.10
N ASP A 239 10.17 -25.22 27.01
CA ASP A 239 9.18 -25.43 25.94
C ASP A 239 8.69 -24.10 25.31
N ILE A 240 9.61 -23.16 25.12
CA ILE A 240 9.33 -21.84 24.53
C ILE A 240 9.76 -21.85 23.06
N SER A 241 8.82 -21.54 22.17
CA SER A 241 9.05 -21.32 20.74
C SER A 241 9.49 -19.89 20.45
N ILE A 242 10.35 -19.72 19.44
CA ILE A 242 10.70 -18.41 18.91
C ILE A 242 9.59 -17.97 17.97
N GLU A 243 8.85 -16.92 18.35
CA GLU A 243 7.73 -16.39 17.59
C GLU A 243 8.02 -14.95 17.15
N ARG A 244 7.73 -14.63 15.88
CA ARG A 244 7.94 -13.28 15.34
C ARG A 244 7.29 -12.17 16.17
N SER A 245 6.13 -12.43 16.77
CA SER A 245 5.38 -11.45 17.58
C SER A 245 6.10 -11.02 18.86
N ASN A 246 7.12 -11.76 19.31
CA ASN A 246 7.89 -11.43 20.51
C ASN A 246 9.11 -10.54 20.20
N TYR A 247 9.25 -10.10 18.96
CA TYR A 247 10.41 -9.36 18.47
C TYR A 247 9.98 -8.05 17.82
N ASP A 248 10.85 -7.05 17.89
CA ASP A 248 10.74 -5.80 17.14
C ASP A 248 11.85 -5.77 16.08
N LEU A 249 11.49 -5.34 14.86
CA LEU A 249 12.44 -5.04 13.79
C LEU A 249 13.14 -3.72 14.12
N ILE A 250 14.41 -3.81 14.48
CA ILE A 250 15.21 -2.69 14.94
C ILE A 250 15.89 -1.99 13.77
N TYR A 251 16.48 -2.75 12.86
CA TYR A 251 17.33 -2.19 11.81
C TYR A 251 17.29 -3.04 10.54
N THR A 252 17.35 -2.40 9.38
CA THR A 252 17.40 -3.00 8.05
C THR A 252 18.38 -2.22 7.19
N ALA A 253 19.27 -2.90 6.47
CA ALA A 253 20.22 -2.22 5.59
C ALA A 253 20.77 -3.18 4.52
N PRO A 254 21.29 -2.65 3.40
CA PRO A 254 21.97 -3.46 2.40
C PRO A 254 23.26 -4.07 2.96
N LEU A 255 23.62 -5.26 2.50
CA LEU A 255 24.92 -5.86 2.80
C LEU A 255 25.99 -5.16 1.96
N ARG A 256 26.99 -4.57 2.63
CA ARG A 256 28.06 -3.79 1.97
C ARG A 256 29.05 -4.64 1.20
N GLU A 257 29.26 -5.88 1.64
CA GLU A 257 30.28 -6.78 1.12
C GLU A 257 29.66 -8.13 0.78
N SER A 258 30.14 -8.76 -0.29
CA SER A 258 29.83 -10.17 -0.58
C SER A 258 30.65 -11.08 0.35
N GLY A 259 30.04 -12.13 0.88
CA GLY A 259 30.71 -13.10 1.74
C GLY A 259 29.76 -14.20 2.18
N THR A 260 30.30 -15.20 2.85
CA THR A 260 29.47 -16.28 3.40
C THR A 260 28.60 -15.75 4.54
N VAL A 261 27.42 -16.35 4.75
CA VAL A 261 26.50 -15.99 5.84
C VAL A 261 27.20 -15.89 7.20
N PRO A 262 28.05 -16.85 7.64
CA PRO A 262 28.76 -16.72 8.92
C PRO A 262 29.72 -15.52 8.99
N GLU A 263 30.45 -15.23 7.92
CA GLU A 263 31.35 -14.06 7.87
C GLU A 263 30.56 -12.75 7.96
N GLN A 264 29.38 -12.68 7.33
CA GLN A 264 28.49 -11.52 7.43
C GLN A 264 27.97 -11.35 8.85
N LEU A 265 27.55 -12.43 9.51
CA LEU A 265 27.05 -12.39 10.89
C LEU A 265 28.10 -11.84 11.86
N GLU A 266 29.36 -12.29 11.75
CA GLU A 266 30.45 -11.78 12.59
C GLU A 266 30.72 -10.29 12.33
N LYS A 267 30.72 -9.85 11.06
CA LYS A 267 30.88 -8.43 10.71
C LYS A 267 29.75 -7.57 11.23
N LEU A 268 28.50 -8.04 11.12
CA LEU A 268 27.34 -7.33 11.66
C LEU A 268 27.43 -7.25 13.18
N TYR A 269 27.80 -8.35 13.85
CA TYR A 269 28.01 -8.34 15.29
C TYR A 269 29.09 -7.32 15.69
N GLU A 270 30.22 -7.27 14.98
CA GLU A 270 31.28 -6.28 15.21
C GLU A 270 30.77 -4.84 14.98
N GLN A 271 30.08 -4.59 13.87
CA GLN A 271 29.56 -3.28 13.49
C GLN A 271 28.59 -2.73 14.55
N PHE A 272 27.60 -3.51 14.96
CA PHE A 272 26.55 -3.06 15.89
C PHE A 272 26.98 -3.07 17.36
N ASN A 273 28.10 -3.70 17.70
CA ASN A 273 28.62 -3.72 19.07
C ASN A 273 29.81 -2.80 19.31
N LEU A 274 30.74 -2.70 18.35
CA LEU A 274 31.97 -1.90 18.49
C LEU A 274 31.85 -0.53 17.82
N GLN A 275 31.35 -0.49 16.58
CA GLN A 275 31.28 0.76 15.81
C GLN A 275 30.04 1.58 16.20
N LYS A 276 28.89 0.89 16.34
CA LYS A 276 27.56 1.46 16.63
C LYS A 276 27.17 2.58 15.67
N PRO A 277 26.46 2.26 14.57
CA PRO A 277 25.93 3.27 13.66
C PRO A 277 25.15 4.36 14.42
N ALA A 278 25.29 5.62 14.00
CA ALA A 278 24.64 6.75 14.67
C ALA A 278 23.12 6.61 14.73
N ASP A 279 22.50 6.01 13.71
CA ASP A 279 21.07 5.78 13.62
C ASP A 279 20.60 4.45 14.26
N PHE A 280 21.47 3.77 15.01
CA PHE A 280 21.14 2.58 15.78
C PHE A 280 20.86 2.93 17.24
N HIS A 281 19.61 3.31 17.53
CA HIS A 281 19.15 3.70 18.88
C HIS A 281 18.65 2.53 19.74
N SER A 282 19.23 1.34 19.57
CA SER A 282 18.86 0.14 20.33
C SER A 282 20.03 -0.39 21.15
N PRO A 283 19.79 -1.24 22.17
CA PRO A 283 20.86 -1.93 22.87
C PRO A 283 21.75 -2.73 21.91
N SER A 284 23.02 -2.89 22.31
CA SER A 284 23.98 -3.75 21.61
C SER A 284 23.40 -5.14 21.34
N MET A 285 23.74 -5.68 20.17
CA MET A 285 23.36 -7.02 19.76
C MET A 285 23.88 -8.06 20.76
N SER A 286 23.00 -8.93 21.23
CA SER A 286 23.26 -9.87 22.33
C SER A 286 22.49 -11.17 22.20
N VAL A 287 22.75 -12.11 23.11
CA VAL A 287 22.01 -13.37 23.19
C VAL A 287 20.51 -13.08 23.21
N SER A 288 19.73 -13.85 22.44
CA SER A 288 18.29 -13.66 22.16
C SER A 288 17.92 -12.84 20.93
N ASP A 289 18.84 -12.05 20.39
CA ASP A 289 18.60 -11.29 19.17
C ASP A 289 18.64 -12.20 17.93
N ILE A 290 17.99 -11.76 16.85
CA ILE A 290 17.93 -12.51 15.58
C ILE A 290 18.43 -11.61 14.45
N VAL A 291 19.38 -12.12 13.67
CA VAL A 291 19.83 -11.49 12.44
C VAL A 291 19.26 -12.26 11.26
N ALA A 292 18.43 -11.60 10.46
CA ALA A 292 17.98 -12.12 9.18
C ALA A 292 18.93 -11.66 8.07
N ILE A 293 19.38 -12.59 7.25
CA ILE A 293 20.22 -12.32 6.08
C ILE A 293 19.48 -12.77 4.84
N LYS A 294 19.30 -11.83 3.91
CA LYS A 294 18.80 -12.08 2.56
C LYS A 294 19.99 -12.06 1.59
N GLN A 295 20.28 -13.20 0.99
CA GLN A 295 21.32 -13.37 -0.02
C GLN A 295 20.80 -14.26 -1.15
N ASP A 296 21.09 -13.89 -2.40
CA ASP A 296 20.65 -14.64 -3.59
C ASP A 296 19.13 -14.91 -3.61
N GLY A 297 18.34 -13.93 -3.15
CA GLY A 297 16.88 -14.02 -3.05
C GLY A 297 16.34 -14.96 -1.96
N LYS A 298 17.21 -15.56 -1.14
CA LYS A 298 16.82 -16.43 -0.02
C LYS A 298 17.06 -15.73 1.31
N VAL A 299 16.10 -15.84 2.21
CA VAL A 299 16.21 -15.31 3.56
C VAL A 299 16.54 -16.44 4.52
N SER A 300 17.51 -16.20 5.40
CA SER A 300 17.89 -17.08 6.51
C SER A 300 17.88 -16.29 7.81
N TYR A 301 17.49 -16.92 8.92
CA TYR A 301 17.37 -16.29 10.22
C TYR A 301 18.35 -16.93 11.19
N HIS A 302 19.08 -16.11 11.93
CA HIS A 302 20.19 -16.56 12.77
C HIS A 302 20.04 -15.99 14.17
N TYR A 303 19.81 -16.86 15.13
CA TYR A 303 19.71 -16.52 16.54
C TYR A 303 21.11 -16.28 17.11
N CYS A 304 21.30 -15.14 17.78
CA CYS A 304 22.49 -14.85 18.57
C CYS A 304 22.44 -15.72 19.83
N ASP A 305 23.28 -16.75 19.86
CA ASP A 305 23.36 -17.71 20.95
C ASP A 305 24.54 -17.36 21.88
N SER A 306 24.71 -18.13 22.95
CA SER A 306 25.83 -18.03 23.87
C SER A 306 27.21 -18.15 23.20
N VAL A 307 27.28 -18.81 22.04
CA VAL A 307 28.48 -18.91 21.21
C VAL A 307 28.10 -18.74 19.75
N GLY A 308 28.33 -17.55 19.21
CA GLY A 308 28.07 -17.22 17.81
C GLY A 308 26.59 -17.27 17.44
N PHE A 309 26.33 -17.64 16.20
CA PHE A 309 24.99 -17.62 15.62
C PHE A 309 24.51 -19.01 15.22
N THR A 310 23.25 -19.31 15.52
CA THR A 310 22.60 -20.56 15.15
C THR A 310 21.42 -20.28 14.22
N GLN A 311 21.40 -20.90 13.05
CA GLN A 311 20.29 -20.75 12.10
C GLN A 311 18.99 -21.35 12.67
N ILE A 312 17.89 -20.59 12.60
CA ILE A 312 16.55 -21.01 13.03
C ILE A 312 15.58 -21.08 11.83
N PRO A 313 14.76 -22.14 11.72
CA PRO A 313 13.73 -22.23 10.70
C PRO A 313 12.43 -21.54 11.13
N GLY A 314 11.63 -21.09 10.16
CA GLY A 314 10.23 -20.72 10.39
C GLY A 314 9.98 -19.43 11.18
N PHE A 315 10.98 -18.54 11.30
CA PHE A 315 10.81 -17.27 12.04
C PHE A 315 9.77 -16.36 11.39
N LEU A 316 9.85 -16.14 10.07
CA LEU A 316 8.80 -15.49 9.29
C LEU A 316 8.06 -16.53 8.42
N PRO A 317 6.74 -16.40 8.25
CA PRO A 317 6.00 -17.22 7.30
C PRO A 317 6.50 -16.94 5.86
N GLU A 318 6.59 -17.98 5.03
CA GLU A 318 6.99 -17.82 3.63
C GLU A 318 6.04 -16.86 2.89
N ASN A 319 6.58 -15.71 2.50
CA ASN A 319 6.09 -14.71 1.54
C ASN A 319 4.54 -14.60 1.36
N PRO A 320 3.86 -13.66 2.05
CA PRO A 320 2.42 -13.41 1.86
C PRO A 320 2.06 -12.93 0.44
N LEU A 321 2.99 -12.35 -0.32
CA LEU A 321 2.76 -11.95 -1.71
C LEU A 321 2.56 -13.17 -2.63
N LYS A 322 3.18 -14.31 -2.31
CA LYS A 322 2.94 -15.57 -3.04
C LYS A 322 1.50 -16.06 -2.83
N ASN A 323 0.93 -15.82 -1.65
CA ASN A 323 -0.47 -16.15 -1.37
C ASN A 323 -1.44 -15.16 -2.02
N ALA A 324 -1.06 -13.87 -2.13
CA ALA A 324 -1.87 -12.87 -2.83
C ALA A 324 -1.84 -13.09 -4.36
N GLU A 325 -0.69 -13.39 -4.96
CA GLU A 325 -0.61 -13.77 -6.39
C GLU A 325 -1.37 -15.07 -6.68
N MET A 326 -1.22 -16.10 -5.83
CA MET A 326 -1.99 -17.34 -5.98
C MET A 326 -3.51 -17.15 -5.78
N ALA A 327 -3.94 -16.18 -4.96
CA ALA A 327 -5.35 -15.85 -4.77
C ALA A 327 -5.95 -15.10 -5.98
N VAL A 328 -5.16 -14.25 -6.65
CA VAL A 328 -5.60 -13.52 -7.85
C VAL A 328 -5.55 -14.40 -9.10
N GLU A 329 -4.63 -15.38 -9.18
CA GLU A 329 -4.62 -16.36 -10.28
C GLU A 329 -5.76 -17.40 -10.20
N ASP A 330 -6.25 -17.74 -9.01
CA ASP A 330 -7.39 -18.66 -8.82
C ASP A 330 -8.73 -18.03 -9.31
N ASP A 331 -8.81 -16.70 -9.49
CA ASP A 331 -10.02 -15.99 -9.97
C ASP A 331 -10.25 -16.09 -11.50
N TYR A 332 -9.33 -16.70 -12.25
CA TYR A 332 -9.52 -16.98 -13.69
C TYR A 332 -10.46 -18.18 -13.97
N GLY A 333 -11.06 -18.78 -12.94
CA GLY A 333 -12.08 -19.82 -13.03
C GLY A 333 -13.52 -19.34 -13.28
N MET A 334 -13.73 -18.07 -13.65
CA MET A 334 -15.04 -17.47 -13.90
C MET A 334 -15.73 -18.07 -15.14
N ILE A 335 -16.45 -19.18 -14.95
CA ILE A 335 -17.54 -19.62 -15.82
C ILE A 335 -18.81 -19.66 -14.97
N ASP A 336 -19.78 -18.81 -15.31
CA ASP A 336 -21.18 -18.77 -14.80
C ASP A 336 -21.50 -18.14 -13.43
N GLY A 337 -20.68 -17.22 -12.90
CA GLY A 337 -21.16 -16.26 -11.87
C GLY A 337 -21.64 -16.87 -10.54
N ILE A 338 -21.24 -18.11 -10.24
CA ILE A 338 -21.45 -18.75 -8.95
C ILE A 338 -20.09 -18.85 -8.26
N ILE A 339 -19.92 -18.09 -7.18
CA ILE A 339 -18.76 -18.14 -6.29
C ILE A 339 -18.73 -19.54 -5.67
N ASN A 340 -17.78 -20.40 -6.09
CA ASN A 340 -17.63 -21.73 -5.52
C ASN A 340 -16.56 -21.71 -4.42
N ASN A 341 -16.94 -21.24 -3.22
CA ASN A 341 -16.08 -21.27 -2.04
C ASN A 341 -16.10 -22.67 -1.36
N GLY A 342 -15.99 -23.73 -2.15
CA GLY A 342 -15.92 -25.11 -1.67
C GLY A 342 -14.49 -25.50 -1.30
N VAL A 343 -14.34 -26.33 -0.27
CA VAL A 343 -13.06 -26.96 0.13
C VAL A 343 -12.38 -27.55 -1.12
N LYS A 344 -11.17 -27.08 -1.42
CA LYS A 344 -10.37 -27.47 -2.59
C LYS A 344 -10.24 -29.00 -2.60
N GLU A 345 -10.87 -29.66 -3.57
CA GLU A 345 -10.81 -31.12 -3.69
C GLU A 345 -9.41 -31.54 -4.15
N PRO A 346 -8.70 -32.43 -3.42
CA PRO A 346 -7.28 -32.71 -3.66
C PRO A 346 -7.04 -33.31 -5.05
N THR A 347 -5.91 -32.95 -5.65
CA THR A 347 -5.47 -33.46 -6.97
C THR A 347 -4.74 -34.80 -6.84
N VAL A 348 -4.61 -35.52 -7.97
CA VAL A 348 -3.89 -36.81 -7.99
C VAL A 348 -2.43 -36.63 -7.55
N ALA A 349 -1.78 -35.54 -7.95
CA ALA A 349 -0.40 -35.22 -7.59
C ALA A 349 -0.23 -34.98 -6.08
N GLU A 350 -1.15 -34.25 -5.45
CA GLU A 350 -1.13 -34.00 -4.01
C GLU A 350 -1.36 -35.28 -3.20
N LEU A 351 -2.30 -36.13 -3.62
CA LEU A 351 -2.56 -37.43 -2.97
C LEU A 351 -1.39 -38.40 -3.16
N GLU A 352 -0.71 -38.41 -4.30
CA GLU A 352 0.51 -39.20 -4.51
C GLU A 352 1.66 -38.72 -3.62
N GLN A 353 1.83 -37.40 -3.48
CA GLN A 353 2.86 -36.82 -2.61
C GLN A 353 2.57 -37.11 -1.14
N GLN A 354 1.31 -37.03 -0.73
CA GLN A 354 0.87 -37.40 0.60
C GLN A 354 1.14 -38.90 0.90
N ALA A 355 0.85 -39.79 -0.05
CA ALA A 355 1.20 -41.21 0.07
C ALA A 355 2.71 -41.44 0.16
N ARG A 356 3.53 -40.69 -0.59
CA ARG A 356 5.00 -40.77 -0.54
C ARG A 356 5.58 -40.24 0.77
N SER A 357 4.91 -39.29 1.42
CA SER A 357 5.27 -38.81 2.76
C SER A 357 4.83 -39.75 3.89
N GLY A 358 4.20 -40.90 3.57
CA GLY A 358 3.78 -41.90 4.55
C GLY A 358 2.47 -41.55 5.28
N GLN A 359 1.74 -40.54 4.83
CA GLN A 359 0.41 -40.22 5.36
C GLN A 359 -0.68 -41.08 4.69
N PRO A 360 -1.74 -41.47 5.44
CA PRO A 360 -2.84 -42.25 4.88
C PRO A 360 -3.65 -41.42 3.88
N ILE A 361 -3.91 -41.99 2.70
CA ILE A 361 -4.77 -41.39 1.66
C ILE A 361 -6.07 -42.18 1.49
N SER A 362 -7.15 -41.49 1.16
CA SER A 362 -8.44 -42.10 0.83
C SER A 362 -8.45 -42.61 -0.61
N LEU A 363 -8.76 -43.89 -0.80
CA LEU A 363 -8.92 -44.48 -2.13
C LEU A 363 -10.12 -43.89 -2.90
N MET A 364 -11.13 -43.39 -2.18
CA MET A 364 -12.29 -42.74 -2.77
C MET A 364 -11.88 -41.40 -3.43
N ASP A 365 -11.01 -40.65 -2.75
CA ASP A 365 -10.56 -39.33 -3.18
C ASP A 365 -9.58 -39.44 -4.35
N LEU A 366 -8.71 -40.46 -4.34
CA LEU A 366 -7.82 -40.78 -5.45
C LEU A 366 -8.60 -41.15 -6.72
N ALA A 367 -9.66 -41.95 -6.59
CA ALA A 367 -10.52 -42.30 -7.72
C ALA A 367 -11.28 -41.09 -8.26
N ALA A 368 -11.82 -40.24 -7.38
CA ALA A 368 -12.50 -39.01 -7.77
C ALA A 368 -11.55 -38.02 -8.47
N ALA A 369 -10.31 -37.87 -7.99
CA ALA A 369 -9.28 -37.04 -8.60
C ALA A 369 -8.87 -37.57 -9.99
N ALA A 370 -8.67 -38.88 -10.15
CA ALA A 370 -8.34 -39.48 -11.44
C ALA A 370 -9.46 -39.29 -12.48
N HIS A 371 -10.72 -39.42 -12.08
CA HIS A 371 -11.87 -39.19 -12.96
C HIS A 371 -12.04 -37.72 -13.37
N ARG A 372 -11.66 -36.76 -12.50
CA ARG A 372 -11.67 -35.33 -12.82
C ARG A 372 -10.59 -34.99 -13.85
N GLU A 373 -9.35 -35.44 -13.64
CA GLU A 373 -8.26 -35.28 -14.62
C GLU A 373 -8.63 -35.83 -16.01
N GLU A 374 -9.26 -37.02 -16.07
CA GLU A 374 -9.70 -37.59 -17.33
C GLU A 374 -10.80 -36.75 -18.02
N ARG A 375 -11.70 -36.13 -17.25
CA ARG A 375 -12.77 -35.29 -17.80
C ARG A 375 -12.23 -33.96 -18.31
N GLU A 376 -11.26 -33.37 -17.63
CA GLU A 376 -10.60 -32.14 -18.07
C GLU A 376 -9.75 -32.36 -19.32
N LYS A 377 -9.01 -33.47 -19.39
CA LYS A 377 -8.28 -33.88 -20.61
C LYS A 377 -9.22 -34.10 -21.81
N LYS A 378 -10.48 -34.46 -21.58
CA LYS A 378 -11.50 -34.66 -22.61
C LYS A 378 -12.20 -33.35 -23.05
N LYS A 379 -12.10 -32.25 -22.29
CA LYS A 379 -12.67 -30.94 -22.67
C LYS A 379 -11.74 -30.07 -23.55
N SER A 380 -10.84 -30.69 -24.30
CA SER A 380 -10.01 -29.97 -25.27
C SER A 380 -10.80 -29.66 -26.55
N VAL A 381 -10.61 -28.44 -27.07
CA VAL A 381 -11.18 -27.79 -28.28
C VAL A 381 -11.33 -28.70 -29.52
N MET A 382 -10.62 -29.84 -29.59
CA MET A 382 -10.70 -30.82 -30.67
C MET A 382 -12.07 -31.46 -30.90
N GLU A 383 -12.95 -31.54 -29.90
CA GLU A 383 -14.28 -32.17 -30.08
C GLU A 383 -15.35 -31.18 -30.61
N GLN A 384 -15.20 -29.87 -30.35
CA GLN A 384 -16.07 -28.82 -30.90
C GLN A 384 -15.82 -28.55 -32.39
N LEU A 385 -14.66 -28.93 -32.94
CA LEU A 385 -14.36 -28.82 -34.37
C LEU A 385 -14.93 -29.98 -35.22
N LYS A 386 -15.44 -31.05 -34.60
CA LYS A 386 -16.05 -32.19 -35.31
C LYS A 386 -17.56 -32.08 -35.51
N SER A 387 -18.21 -31.07 -34.92
CA SER A 387 -19.65 -30.82 -35.03
C SER A 387 -19.99 -29.57 -35.85
N GLN A 388 -19.36 -29.40 -37.03
CA GLN A 388 -19.97 -28.57 -38.08
C GLN A 388 -20.77 -29.46 -39.04
N PRO A 389 -22.08 -29.22 -39.23
CA PRO A 389 -22.83 -29.91 -40.27
C PRO A 389 -22.39 -29.40 -41.65
N LYS A 390 -22.17 -30.34 -42.57
CA LYS A 390 -21.85 -30.10 -43.98
C LYS A 390 -22.91 -29.22 -44.64
N ALA A 391 -22.49 -28.16 -45.32
CA ALA A 391 -23.35 -27.39 -46.21
C ALA A 391 -23.80 -28.28 -47.40
N GLU A 392 -25.10 -28.56 -47.49
CA GLU A 392 -25.72 -29.25 -48.62
C GLU A 392 -25.85 -28.33 -49.83
N HIS A 393 -25.36 -28.80 -50.97
CA HIS A 393 -25.68 -28.28 -52.29
C HIS A 393 -27.16 -28.51 -52.65
N LYS A 394 -27.87 -27.45 -53.07
CA LYS A 394 -29.10 -27.59 -53.88
C LYS A 394 -29.00 -26.84 -55.22
N LYS A 395 -29.47 -27.53 -56.26
CA LYS A 395 -29.32 -27.29 -57.71
C LYS A 395 -30.39 -26.33 -58.27
N ILE A 396 -29.99 -25.46 -59.22
CA ILE A 396 -30.50 -25.17 -60.61
C ILE A 396 -32.05 -25.15 -60.80
N ALA A 397 -32.76 -24.17 -61.40
CA ALA A 397 -32.73 -23.52 -62.75
C ALA A 397 -33.86 -22.44 -62.83
N PRO A 398 -34.18 -21.70 -63.96
CA PRO A 398 -33.80 -21.89 -65.37
C PRO A 398 -33.42 -20.62 -66.19
N LYS A 399 -33.05 -20.89 -67.46
CA LYS A 399 -32.52 -20.06 -68.56
C LYS A 399 -33.51 -19.05 -69.18
N LYS A 400 -33.01 -17.92 -69.75
CA LYS A 400 -33.03 -17.62 -71.22
C LYS A 400 -32.47 -16.24 -71.63
N SER A 401 -31.56 -16.27 -72.62
CA SER A 401 -31.38 -15.43 -73.83
C SER A 401 -31.22 -13.90 -73.78
N ALA A 402 -30.08 -13.40 -74.29
CA ALA A 402 -29.88 -12.63 -75.54
C ALA A 402 -28.38 -12.27 -75.61
N GLU A 403 -27.61 -12.63 -76.66
CA GLU A 403 -27.33 -11.80 -77.85
C GLU A 403 -27.04 -10.32 -77.50
N ARG A 404 -26.04 -9.59 -78.00
CA ARG A 404 -24.93 -9.74 -78.94
C ARG A 404 -24.29 -8.32 -78.95
N GLU A 405 -23.00 -8.24 -79.23
CA GLU A 405 -22.31 -7.09 -79.84
C GLU A 405 -21.88 -5.86 -79.00
N ILE A 406 -20.56 -5.64 -79.12
CA ILE A 406 -19.70 -4.43 -78.99
C ILE A 406 -19.26 -4.01 -77.59
#